data_AF-A0A2U2ZJX2-F1
#
_entry.id   AF-A0A2U2ZJX2-F1
#
_cell.length_a   1.000
_cell.length_b   1.000
_cell.length_c   1.000
_cell.angle_alpha   90.00
_cell.angle_beta   90.00
_cell.angle_gamma   90.00
#
_symmetry.space_group_name_H-M   'P 1'
#
loop_
_entity.id
_entity.type
_entity.pdbx_description
1 polymer ?
#
loop_
_entity_poly.entity_id
_entity_poly.type
_entity_poly.pdbx_seq_one_letter_code
_entity_poly.pdbx_strand_id
1 'polypeptide(L)'
;KERADGTRNPLQTLPLTEKIQAEKFDAVFGGGRRDEEKARAKERVFSLRDEFSQWDPRRQRPELWNLYNGRHAPGEHVRVFPLSNWT
;
A
#
# COMPACT_ATOMS: atom_id res chain seq x y z
N LYS A 1 11.02 11.74 14.31
CA LYS A 1 11.06 11.03 15.60
C LYS A 1 10.31 9.73 15.41
N GLU A 2 10.97 8.58 15.64
CA GLU A 2 10.35 7.26 15.51
C GLU A 2 9.14 7.17 16.46
N ARG A 3 8.03 6.58 15.99
CA ARG A 3 6.89 6.32 16.89
C ARG A 3 7.31 5.22 17.86
N ALA A 4 6.98 5.38 19.14
CA ALA A 4 7.34 4.42 20.19
C ALA A 4 6.74 3.02 19.99
N ASP A 5 5.81 2.85 19.04
CA ASP A 5 5.18 1.58 18.70
C ASP A 5 6.03 0.68 17.79
N GLY A 6 7.14 1.17 17.22
CA GLY A 6 8.05 0.40 16.36
C GLY A 6 7.46 -0.06 15.02
N THR A 7 6.25 0.37 14.67
CA THR A 7 5.50 -0.15 13.50
C THR A 7 5.90 0.47 12.17
N ARG A 8 6.52 1.66 12.20
CA ARG A 8 6.96 2.39 10.99
C ARG A 8 8.39 2.87 11.14
N ASN A 9 9.30 2.21 10.41
CA ASN A 9 10.69 2.60 10.32
C ASN A 9 10.87 3.76 9.32
N PRO A 10 11.30 4.96 9.78
CA PRO A 10 11.53 6.10 8.90
C PRO A 10 12.61 5.82 7.84
N LEU A 11 13.64 5.03 8.17
CA LEU A 11 14.73 4.67 7.26
C LEU A 11 14.28 3.78 6.10
N GLN A 12 13.11 3.15 6.21
CA GLN A 12 12.51 2.37 5.12
C GLN A 12 11.43 3.18 4.40
N THR A 13 10.61 3.92 5.16
CA THR A 13 9.44 4.63 4.62
C THR A 13 9.86 5.78 3.69
N LEU A 14 10.79 6.63 4.12
CA LEU A 14 11.27 7.79 3.34
C LEU A 14 11.86 7.38 1.99
N PRO A 15 12.87 6.50 1.91
CA PRO A 15 13.48 6.16 0.62
C PRO A 15 12.49 5.46 -0.30
N LEU A 16 11.54 4.67 0.23
CA LEU A 16 10.47 4.09 -0.58
C LEU A 16 9.63 5.19 -1.22
N THR A 17 9.08 6.12 -0.42
CA THR A 17 8.21 7.18 -0.94
C THR A 17 8.93 8.12 -1.91
N GLU A 18 10.18 8.47 -1.61
CA GLU A 18 11.01 9.32 -2.46
C GLU A 18 11.28 8.65 -3.81
N LYS A 19 11.62 7.36 -3.80
CA LYS A 19 11.87 6.62 -5.05
C LYS A 19 10.62 6.49 -5.91
N ILE A 20 9.46 6.29 -5.31
CA ILE A 20 8.20 6.23 -6.08
C ILE A 20 7.89 7.56 -6.73
N GLN A 21 8.11 8.66 -6.02
CA GLN A 21 7.88 9.98 -6.57
C GLN A 21 8.89 10.32 -7.67
N ALA A 22 10.18 10.00 -7.47
CA ALA A 22 11.24 10.28 -8.43
C ALA A 22 11.09 9.49 -9.73
N GLU A 23 10.80 8.19 -9.61
CA GLU A 23 10.69 7.27 -10.76
C GLU A 23 9.25 7.20 -11.30
N LYS A 24 8.29 7.85 -10.64
CA LYS A 24 6.87 7.90 -11.01
C LYS A 24 6.24 6.51 -11.16
N PHE A 25 6.48 5.62 -10.20
CA PHE A 25 5.88 4.29 -10.21
C PHE A 25 4.36 4.35 -9.97
N ASP A 26 3.58 3.94 -10.97
CA ASP A 26 2.12 3.81 -10.87
C ASP A 26 1.67 2.67 -9.94
N ALA A 27 2.46 1.60 -9.87
CA ALA A 27 2.18 0.42 -9.05
C ALA A 27 3.45 -0.12 -8.41
N VAL A 28 3.33 -0.56 -7.16
CA VAL A 28 4.43 -1.16 -6.39
C VAL A 28 3.96 -2.43 -5.72
N PHE A 29 4.67 -3.54 -5.96
CA PHE A 29 4.37 -4.82 -5.34
C PHE A 29 5.01 -4.93 -3.95
N GLY A 30 4.22 -5.29 -2.96
CA GLY A 30 4.65 -5.57 -1.59
C GLY A 30 4.41 -7.04 -1.22
N GLY A 31 5.33 -7.61 -0.44
CA GLY A 31 5.25 -9.00 0.03
C GLY A 31 4.42 -9.19 1.31
N GLY A 32 3.68 -8.18 1.75
CA GLY A 32 2.91 -8.25 3.00
C GLY A 32 1.77 -9.27 2.94
N ARG A 33 1.61 -10.04 4.01
CA ARG A 33 0.56 -11.06 4.15
C ARG A 33 -0.40 -10.71 5.29
N ARG A 34 -1.64 -11.20 5.21
CA ARG A 34 -2.71 -10.86 6.18
C ARG A 34 -2.53 -11.56 7.52
N ASP A 35 -1.85 -12.70 7.54
CA ASP A 35 -1.61 -13.51 8.74
C ASP A 35 -0.42 -13.01 9.58
N GLU A 36 0.45 -12.17 9.01
CA GLU A 36 1.66 -11.65 9.68
C GLU A 36 1.35 -10.73 10.87
N GLU A 37 0.25 -9.97 10.80
CA GLU A 37 -0.10 -9.02 11.85
C GLU A 37 -1.62 -8.78 11.92
N LYS A 38 -2.19 -8.73 13.14
CA LYS A 38 -3.65 -8.60 13.36
C LYS A 38 -4.28 -7.40 12.64
N ALA A 39 -3.55 -6.29 12.53
CA ALA A 39 -4.03 -5.08 11.84
C ALA A 39 -4.24 -5.29 10.34
N ARG A 40 -3.53 -6.26 9.74
CA ARG A 40 -3.55 -6.56 8.30
C ARG A 40 -4.70 -7.45 7.88
N ALA A 41 -5.46 -8.02 8.82
CA ALA A 41 -6.60 -8.88 8.50
C ALA A 41 -7.67 -8.21 7.61
N LYS A 42 -7.74 -6.86 7.62
CA LYS A 42 -8.66 -6.06 6.80
C LYS A 42 -7.97 -5.38 5.61
N GLU A 43 -6.70 -5.69 5.34
CA GLU A 43 -5.97 -5.13 4.21
C GLU A 43 -6.49 -5.66 2.88
N ARG A 44 -6.46 -4.77 1.89
CA ARG A 44 -6.84 -5.04 0.50
C ARG A 44 -5.64 -5.50 -0.31
N VAL A 45 -5.88 -6.24 -1.38
CA VAL A 45 -4.82 -6.57 -2.34
C VAL A 45 -4.33 -5.30 -3.04
N PHE A 46 -5.25 -4.38 -3.37
CA PHE A 46 -5.01 -3.07 -3.96
C PHE A 46 -5.23 -1.98 -2.91
N SER A 47 -4.15 -1.32 -2.52
CA SER A 47 -4.16 -0.17 -1.62
C SER A 47 -3.81 1.10 -2.39
N LEU A 48 -4.82 1.90 -2.71
CA LEU A 48 -4.65 3.18 -3.40
C LEU A 48 -3.97 4.20 -2.50
N ARG A 49 -3.04 4.96 -3.08
CA ARG A 49 -2.29 6.04 -2.46
C ARG A 49 -2.41 7.31 -3.28
N ASP A 50 -2.48 8.45 -2.61
CA ASP A 50 -2.42 9.74 -3.29
C ASP A 50 -0.99 10.11 -3.73
N GLU A 51 -0.84 11.29 -4.31
CA GLU A 51 0.44 11.83 -4.78
C GLU A 51 1.50 12.00 -3.67
N PHE A 52 1.07 12.10 -2.41
CA PHE A 52 1.93 12.20 -1.24
C PHE A 52 2.14 10.84 -0.54
N SER A 53 1.78 9.73 -1.20
CA SER A 53 1.82 8.37 -0.64
C SER A 53 0.92 8.15 0.58
N GLN A 54 -0.06 9.03 0.83
CA GLN A 54 -1.01 8.89 1.92
C GLN A 54 -2.14 7.93 1.56
N TRP A 55 -2.86 7.47 2.58
CA TRP A 55 -3.95 6.52 2.43
C TRP A 55 -5.25 7.15 2.92
N ASP A 56 -6.28 7.09 2.07
CA ASP A 56 -7.63 7.53 2.40
C ASP A 56 -8.59 6.32 2.41
N PRO A 57 -9.29 6.04 3.53
CA PRO A 57 -10.26 4.95 3.61
C PRO A 57 -11.40 5.06 2.59
N ARG A 58 -11.86 6.27 2.27
CA ARG A 58 -13.00 6.50 1.37
C ARG A 58 -12.67 6.21 -0.09
N ARG A 59 -11.38 6.25 -0.44
CA ARG A 59 -10.90 6.02 -1.81
C ARG A 59 -10.60 4.56 -2.09
N GLN A 60 -10.60 3.71 -1.06
CA GLN A 60 -10.35 2.28 -1.23
C GLN A 60 -11.57 1.60 -1.84
N ARG A 61 -11.32 0.72 -2.80
CA ARG A 61 -12.36 0.12 -3.62
C ARG A 61 -12.70 -1.29 -3.14
N PRO A 62 -13.97 -1.73 -3.24
CA PRO A 62 -14.32 -3.11 -3.00
C PRO A 62 -13.62 -4.02 -4.03
N GLU A 63 -13.13 -5.17 -3.56
CA GLU A 63 -12.49 -6.21 -4.35
C GLU A 63 -13.46 -7.38 -4.37
N LEU A 64 -14.30 -7.45 -5.39
CA LEU A 64 -15.31 -8.50 -5.50
C LEU A 64 -14.75 -9.63 -6.35
N TRP A 65 -14.82 -10.87 -5.85
CA TRP A 65 -14.21 -12.04 -6.48
C TRP A 65 -12.70 -11.83 -6.74
N ASN A 66 -12.26 -12.05 -7.98
CA ASN A 66 -10.91 -11.79 -8.46
C ASN A 66 -10.88 -10.56 -9.39
N LEU A 67 -11.82 -9.63 -9.22
CA LEU A 67 -11.90 -8.39 -10.00
C LEU A 67 -11.26 -7.25 -9.21
N TYR A 68 -10.23 -6.64 -9.79
CA TYR A 68 -9.46 -5.56 -9.18
C TYR A 68 -9.61 -4.28 -10.01
N ASN A 69 -9.88 -3.16 -9.34
CA ASN A 69 -9.96 -1.85 -9.98
C ASN A 69 -8.71 -1.02 -9.67
N GLY A 70 -7.72 -1.14 -10.56
CA GLY A 70 -6.45 -0.41 -10.47
C GLY A 70 -6.45 1.02 -11.02
N ARG A 71 -7.58 1.57 -11.48
CA ARG A 71 -7.62 2.94 -12.05
C ARG A 71 -7.14 3.97 -11.02
N HIS A 72 -6.24 4.86 -11.38
CA HIS A 72 -5.71 5.89 -10.49
C HIS A 72 -5.62 7.23 -11.24
N ALA A 73 -5.56 8.34 -10.52
CA ALA A 73 -5.34 9.64 -11.13
C ALA A 73 -3.83 9.88 -11.37
N PRO A 74 -3.43 10.78 -12.29
CA PRO A 74 -2.03 11.14 -12.44
C PRO A 74 -1.39 11.57 -11.12
N GLY A 75 -0.19 11.06 -10.84
CA GLY A 75 0.54 11.30 -9.58
C GLY A 75 0.19 10.32 -8.45
N GLU A 76 -0.97 9.67 -8.52
CA GLU A 76 -1.33 8.61 -7.58
C GLU A 76 -0.60 7.31 -7.91
N HIS A 77 -0.64 6.37 -6.97
CA HIS A 77 -0.09 5.04 -7.19
C HIS A 77 -0.81 4.00 -6.34
N VAL A 78 -0.63 2.74 -6.69
CA VAL A 78 -1.23 1.60 -5.98
C VAL A 78 -0.14 0.74 -5.35
N ARG A 79 -0.34 0.34 -4.10
CA ARG A 79 0.40 -0.76 -3.47
C ARG A 79 -0.38 -2.05 -3.72
N VAL A 80 0.28 -3.03 -4.33
CA VAL A 80 -0.33 -4.32 -4.66
C VAL A 80 0.31 -5.41 -3.82
N PHE A 81 -0.49 -6.27 -3.19
CA PHE A 81 -0.03 -7.34 -2.30
C PHE A 81 -0.46 -8.72 -2.82
N PRO A 82 0.27 -9.32 -3.77
CA PRO A 82 -0.11 -10.59 -4.38
C PRO A 82 -0.15 -11.76 -3.38
N LEU A 83 0.63 -11.65 -2.31
CA LEU A 83 0.79 -12.70 -1.29
C LEU A 83 -0.20 -12.55 -0.13
N SER A 84 -1.17 -11.63 -0.20
CA SER A 84 -2.05 -11.33 0.94
C SER A 84 -2.75 -12.55 1.56
N ASN A 85 -3.04 -13.58 0.78
CA ASN A 85 -3.75 -14.79 1.23
C ASN A 85 -2.83 -16.01 1.43
N TRP A 86 -1.50 -15.84 1.43
CA TRP A 86 -0.53 -16.92 1.68
C TRP A 86 -0.26 -17.07 3.17
N THR A 87 0.04 -18.29 3.62
CA THR A 87 0.38 -18.63 5.03
C THR A 87 1.73 -19.31 5.13
#